data_AF-A0A7W4GVH1-F1
#
_entry.id   AF-A0A7W4GVH1-F1
#
_cell.length_a   1.000
_cell.length_b   1.000
_cell.length_c   1.000
_cell.angle_alpha   90.00
_cell.angle_beta   90.00
_cell.angle_gamma   90.00
#
_symmetry.space_group_name_H-M   'P 1'
#
loop_
_entity.id
_entity.type
_entity.pdbx_description
1 polymer ?
#
loop_
_entity_poly.entity_id
_entity_poly.type
_entity_poly.pdbx_seq_one_letter_code
_entity_poly.pdbx_strand_id
1 'polypeptide(L)' 'MTENTINTLEKHVVSARLDDVTEPPPRVPEASADLNPDQREAITQLVRQAKDAGIALTGPDGLLKAFTAQTW' A
#
# COMPACT_ATOMS: atom_id res chain seq x y z
N MET A 1 -48.44 -4.74 -16.07
CA MET A 1 -47.05 -5.17 -16.25
C MET A 1 -46.62 -4.62 -17.60
N THR A 2 -46.01 -3.44 -17.59
CA THR A 2 -45.58 -2.69 -18.78
C THR A 2 -44.26 -2.01 -18.45
N GLU A 3 -43.34 -2.19 -19.36
CA GLU A 3 -41.91 -2.00 -19.29
C GLU A 3 -41.54 -0.71 -20.02
N ASN A 4 -40.47 -0.08 -19.54
CA ASN A 4 -39.61 0.88 -20.23
C ASN A 4 -40.16 2.30 -20.49
N THR A 5 -39.61 3.28 -19.78
CA THR A 5 -39.70 4.70 -20.12
C THR A 5 -38.33 5.35 -19.89
N ILE A 6 -37.52 5.35 -20.96
CA ILE A 6 -36.75 6.50 -21.47
C ILE A 6 -36.82 7.77 -20.61
N ASN A 7 -35.68 8.24 -20.10
CA ASN A 7 -35.18 9.63 -20.25
C ASN A 7 -33.98 9.85 -19.32
N THR A 8 -32.78 9.98 -19.86
CA THR A 8 -32.20 11.28 -20.28
C THR A 8 -31.47 11.96 -19.13
N LEU A 9 -30.15 11.77 -19.15
CA LEU A 9 -29.08 12.67 -18.75
C LEU A 9 -29.52 14.05 -18.21
N GLU A 10 -29.68 14.17 -16.89
CA GLU A 10 -29.61 15.47 -16.21
C GLU A 10 -28.25 15.60 -15.54
N LYS A 11 -27.33 16.10 -16.36
CA LYS A 11 -26.18 16.94 -16.00
C LYS A 11 -26.49 17.78 -14.74
N HIS A 12 -25.98 17.37 -13.58
CA HIS A 12 -25.71 18.32 -12.49
C HIS A 12 -24.21 18.55 -12.42
N VAL A 13 -23.79 19.55 -13.19
CA VAL A 13 -22.54 20.28 -12.95
C VAL A 13 -22.67 20.91 -11.57
N VAL A 14 -22.14 20.23 -10.55
CA VAL A 14 -21.81 20.88 -9.29
C VAL A 14 -20.47 21.59 -9.50
N SER A 15 -20.62 22.85 -9.86
CA SER A 15 -19.57 23.85 -9.82
C SER A 15 -19.09 24.02 -8.37
N ALA A 16 -17.76 23.89 -8.21
CA ALA A 16 -16.92 24.52 -7.19
C ALA A 16 -17.30 24.39 -5.70
N ARG A 17 -16.48 23.63 -4.96
CA ARG A 17 -15.55 24.22 -4.00
C ARG A 17 -14.37 23.28 -3.75
N LEU A 18 -13.15 23.80 -3.93
CA LEU A 18 -11.95 23.34 -3.23
C LEU A 18 -12.25 23.35 -1.71
N ASP A 19 -11.59 22.49 -0.95
CA ASP A 19 -11.77 22.23 0.50
C ASP A 19 -12.68 21.03 0.85
N ASP A 20 -12.48 19.90 0.17
CA ASP A 20 -12.75 18.59 0.76
C ASP A 20 -11.41 17.87 0.95
N VAL A 21 -10.71 18.20 2.03
CA VAL A 21 -9.71 17.29 2.58
C VAL A 21 -10.50 16.17 3.23
N THR A 22 -11.01 15.23 2.41
CA THR A 22 -11.35 13.90 2.91
C THR A 22 -10.09 13.38 3.58
N GLU A 23 -10.09 13.40 4.91
CA GLU A 23 -9.04 12.77 5.70
C GLU A 23 -8.92 11.32 5.21
N PRO A 24 -7.73 10.87 4.77
CA PRO A 24 -7.56 9.48 4.41
C PRO A 24 -7.99 8.64 5.61
N PRO A 25 -8.72 7.52 5.40
CA PRO A 25 -9.13 6.67 6.50
C PRO A 25 -7.91 6.35 7.37
N PRO A 26 -8.05 6.32 8.71
CA PRO A 26 -6.93 6.03 9.59
C PRO A 26 -6.26 4.76 9.09
N ARG A 27 -4.98 4.86 8.70
CA ARG A 27 -4.22 3.70 8.25
C ARG A 27 -4.19 2.76 9.45
N VAL A 28 -5.04 1.74 9.42
CA VAL A 28 -4.93 0.61 10.33
C VAL A 28 -3.48 0.14 10.20
N PRO A 29 -2.68 0.08 11.28
CA PRO A 29 -1.40 -0.58 11.20
C PRO A 29 -1.69 -1.96 10.61
N GLU A 30 -1.10 -2.26 9.45
CA GLU A 30 -1.18 -3.62 8.90
C GLU A 30 -0.87 -4.56 10.06
N ALA A 31 -1.80 -5.46 10.35
CA ALA A 31 -1.71 -6.35 11.51
C ALA A 31 -0.30 -6.89 11.52
N SER A 32 0.47 -6.53 12.56
CA SER A 32 1.87 -6.93 12.68
C SER A 32 1.91 -8.43 12.51
N ALA A 33 2.41 -8.88 11.35
CA ALA A 33 2.40 -10.28 11.01
C ALA A 33 3.01 -11.04 12.19
N ASP A 34 2.28 -12.01 12.72
CA ASP A 34 2.73 -12.77 13.88
C ASP A 34 3.90 -13.66 13.43
N LEU A 35 5.09 -13.09 13.48
CA LEU A 35 6.32 -13.74 13.06
C LEU A 35 6.75 -14.71 14.16
N ASN A 36 6.88 -15.98 13.81
CA ASN A 36 7.52 -16.97 14.68
C ASN A 36 8.94 -16.46 15.06
N PRO A 37 9.43 -16.70 16.30
CA PRO A 37 10.81 -16.39 16.70
C PRO A 37 11.87 -16.75 15.63
N ASP A 38 11.76 -17.89 14.94
CA ASP A 38 12.70 -18.28 13.89
C ASP A 38 12.70 -17.31 12.71
N GLN A 39 11.51 -16.85 12.29
CA GLN A 39 11.37 -15.87 11.21
C GLN A 39 11.91 -14.51 11.64
N ARG A 40 11.67 -14.12 12.89
CA ARG A 40 12.17 -12.85 13.44
C ARG A 40 13.70 -12.84 13.54
N GLU A 41 14.29 -13.98 13.91
CA GLU A 41 15.74 -14.16 13.92
C GLU A 41 16.31 -14.09 12.50
N ALA A 42 15.70 -14.79 11.53
CA ALA A 42 16.11 -14.74 10.14
C ALA A 42 16.07 -13.31 9.56
N ILE A 43 15.00 -12.55 9.82
CA ILE A 43 14.89 -11.15 9.41
C ILE A 43 15.98 -10.30 10.10
N THR A 44 16.25 -10.53 11.39
CA THR A 44 17.29 -9.80 12.13
C THR A 44 18.67 -10.04 11.53
N GLN A 45 18.97 -11.29 11.16
CA GLN A 45 20.24 -11.63 10.50
C GLN A 45 20.33 -10.97 9.12
N LEU A 46 19.27 -11.02 8.32
CA LEU A 46 19.22 -10.39 7.00
C LEU A 46 19.43 -8.88 7.07
N VAL A 47 18.78 -8.22 8.03
CA VAL A 47 18.92 -6.78 8.26
C VAL A 47 20.35 -6.42 8.67
N ARG A 48 20.97 -7.22 9.55
CA ARG A 48 22.37 -7.05 9.94
C ARG A 48 23.31 -7.19 8.74
N GLN A 49 23.15 -8.27 7.97
CA GLN A 49 23.97 -8.52 6.79
C GLN A 49 23.89 -7.38 5.77
N ALA A 50 22.69 -6.84 5.52
CA ALA A 50 22.54 -5.69 4.63
C ALA A 50 23.19 -4.42 5.19
N LYS A 51 23.08 -4.19 6.50
CA LYS A 51 23.77 -3.07 7.15
C LYS A 51 25.29 -3.18 7.01
N ASP A 52 25.85 -4.37 7.24
CA ASP A 52 27.28 -4.64 7.06
C ASP A 52 27.73 -4.50 5.58
N ALA A 53 26.87 -4.89 4.63
CA ALA A 53 27.12 -4.74 3.20
C ALA A 53 26.88 -3.31 2.67
N GLY A 54 26.43 -2.37 3.51
CA GLY A 54 26.07 -1.01 3.10
C GLY A 54 24.83 -0.95 2.20
N ILE A 55 24.02 -2.02 2.16
CA ILE A 55 22.77 -2.07 1.41
C ILE A 55 21.69 -1.37 2.22
N ALA A 56 21.01 -0.42 1.58
CA ALA A 56 19.88 0.26 2.19
C ALA A 56 18.73 -0.73 2.44
N LEU A 57 18.12 -0.71 3.61
CA LEU A 57 16.95 -1.55 3.92
C LEU A 57 15.74 -1.15 3.05
N THR A 58 15.62 0.15 2.81
CA THR A 58 14.57 0.78 2.00
C THR A 58 15.23 1.72 0.98
N GLY A 59 14.66 1.80 -0.23
CA GLY A 59 15.19 2.65 -1.30
C GLY A 59 15.10 2.00 -2.68
N PRO A 60 15.47 2.72 -3.76
CA PRO A 60 15.37 2.26 -5.13
C PRO A 60 16.23 1.04 -5.44
N ASP A 61 17.30 0.82 -4.68
CA ASP A 61 18.16 -0.38 -4.74
C ASP A 61 18.23 -1.09 -3.38
N GLY A 62 17.24 -0.84 -2.51
CA GLY A 62 17.22 -1.39 -1.17
C GLY A 62 16.77 -2.85 -1.11
N LEU A 63 17.07 -3.52 -0.01
CA LEU A 63 16.73 -4.93 0.22
C LEU A 63 15.28 -5.27 -0.12
N LEU A 64 14.33 -4.44 0.31
CA LEU A 64 12.91 -4.69 0.07
C LEU A 64 12.57 -4.76 -1.43
N LYS A 65 13.21 -3.92 -2.25
CA LYS A 65 13.02 -3.95 -3.70
C LYS A 65 13.70 -5.16 -4.33
N ALA A 66 14.91 -5.52 -3.88
CA ALA A 66 15.58 -6.74 -4.36
C ALA A 66 14.76 -8.00 -4.05
N PHE A 67 14.13 -8.06 -2.88
CA PHE A 67 13.33 -9.21 -2.45
C PHE A 67 11.99 -9.31 -3.20
N THR A 68 11.39 -8.19 -3.56
CA THR A 68 10.11 -8.13 -4.30
C THR A 68 10.28 -8.20 -5.83
N ALA A 69 11.46 -7.84 -6.35
CA ALA A 69 11.82 -8.01 -7.76
C ALA A 69 12.13 -9.46 -8.11
N GLN A 70 12.31 -10.33 -7.12
CA GLN A 70 12.49 -11.76 -7.32
C GLN A 70 11.14 -12.37 -7.72
N THR A 71 10.91 -12.47 -9.03
CA THR A 71 9.79 -13.23 -9.59
C THR A 71 10.07 -14.71 -9.37
N TRP A 72 9.29 -15.35 -8.50
CA TRP A 72 9.29 -16.79 -8.29
C TRP A 72 8.70 -17.52 -9.49
#